data_AF-X1ISC0-F1
#
_entry.id   AF-X1ISC0-F1
#
_cell.length_a   1.000
_cell.length_b   1.000
_cell.length_c   1.000
_cell.angle_alpha   90.00
_cell.angle_beta   90.00
_cell.angle_gamma   90.00
#
_symmetry.space_group_name_H-M   'P 1'
#
loop_
_entity.id
_entity.type
_entity.pdbx_description
1 polymer ?
#
loop_
_entity_poly.entity_id
_entity_poly.type
_entity_poly.pdbx_seq_one_letter_code
_entity_poly.pdbx_strand_id
1 'polypeptide(L)' 'MHDEGSGEICIRHLVMPGHIDCCSKPILEYIAKELPKAVVNIMGQYRPQYRSSLYKEINRRPT' A
#
# COMPACT_ATOMS: atom_id res chain seq x y z
N MET A 1 -28.10 -9.50 -0.48
CA MET A 1 -28.18 -9.01 -1.87
C MET A 1 -26.76 -8.96 -2.40
N HIS A 2 -26.32 -10.06 -3.01
CA HIS A 2 -25.05 -10.13 -3.73
C HIS A 2 -25.38 -9.75 -5.17
N ASP A 3 -24.93 -8.56 -5.57
CA ASP A 3 -25.07 -8.08 -6.94
C ASP A 3 -23.89 -8.58 -7.77
N GLU A 4 -24.20 -8.88 -9.02
CA GLU A 4 -23.45 -9.70 -9.96
C GLU A 4 -21.98 -9.28 -10.13
N GLY A 5 -21.06 -10.26 -10.03
CA GLY A 5 -19.62 -10.09 -10.27
C GLY A 5 -18.75 -9.94 -9.01
N SER A 6 -19.22 -10.41 -7.85
CA SER A 6 -18.64 -10.19 -6.52
C SER A 6 -17.29 -10.90 -6.26
N GLY A 7 -16.25 -10.52 -7.00
CA GLY A 7 -14.88 -10.63 -6.51
C GLY A 7 -14.66 -9.50 -5.50
N GLU A 8 -14.67 -9.81 -4.20
CA GLU A 8 -14.27 -8.85 -3.17
C GLU A 8 -12.90 -8.27 -3.53
N ILE A 9 -12.83 -6.97 -3.82
CA ILE A 9 -11.57 -6.32 -4.18
C ILE A 9 -10.72 -6.26 -2.92
N CYS A 10 -9.59 -6.97 -2.93
CA CYS A 10 -8.59 -6.92 -1.88
C CYS A 10 -7.37 -6.13 -2.36
N ILE A 11 -7.15 -4.95 -1.77
CA ILE A 11 -6.02 -4.08 -2.08
C ILE A 11 -4.90 -4.34 -1.08
N ARG A 12 -3.74 -4.78 -1.57
CA ARG A 12 -2.54 -5.00 -0.76
C ARG A 12 -1.61 -3.80 -0.90
N HIS A 13 -1.63 -2.92 0.08
CA HIS A 13 -0.83 -1.70 0.09
C HIS A 13 0.52 -1.94 0.76
N LEU A 14 1.59 -2.04 -0.02
CA LEU A 14 2.95 -2.18 0.49
C LEU A 14 3.48 -0.81 0.92
N VAL A 15 3.83 -0.66 2.20
CA VAL A 15 4.39 0.58 2.73
C VAL A 15 5.87 0.68 2.36
N MET A 16 6.24 1.77 1.69
CA MET A 16 7.64 2.07 1.39
C MET A 16 8.27 2.94 2.51
N PRO A 17 9.53 2.67 2.89
CA PRO A 17 10.23 3.49 3.87
C PRO A 17 10.34 4.94 3.39
N GLY A 18 10.03 5.91 4.25
CA GLY A 18 10.12 7.34 3.91
C GLY A 18 8.95 7.90 3.08
N HIS A 19 8.02 7.05 2.62
CA HIS A 19 6.91 7.45 1.74
C HIS A 19 5.53 7.23 2.38
N ILE A 20 5.41 7.60 3.66
CA ILE A 20 4.14 7.47 4.40
C ILE A 20 3.23 8.66 4.08
N ASP A 21 3.70 9.88 4.35
CA ASP A 21 2.86 11.08 4.23
C ASP A 21 2.58 11.49 2.78
N CYS A 22 3.60 11.43 1.92
CA CYS A 22 3.46 11.87 0.52
C CYS A 22 2.83 10.81 -0.40
N CYS A 23 2.80 9.53 0.01
CA CYS A 23 2.29 8.45 -0.84
C CYS A 23 1.24 7.59 -0.14
N SER A 24 1.57 6.97 1.00
CA SER A 24 0.66 5.99 1.61
C SER A 24 -0.65 6.61 2.09
N LYS A 25 -0.59 7.74 2.82
CA LYS A 25 -1.79 8.45 3.30
C LYS A 25 -2.73 8.89 2.17
N PRO A 26 -2.28 9.65 1.14
CA PRO A 26 -3.18 10.09 0.08
C PRO A 26 -3.77 8.93 -0.73
N ILE A 27 -3.01 7.83 -0.92
CA ILE A 27 -3.54 6.63 -1.58
C ILE A 27 -4.66 5.98 -0.74
N LEU A 28 -4.47 5.86 0.58
CA LEU A 28 -5.48 5.28 1.46
C LEU A 28 -6.73 6.16 1.56
N GLU A 29 -6.57 7.48 1.60
CA GLU A 29 -7.69 8.43 1.55
C GLU A 29 -8.47 8.30 0.24
N TYR A 30 -7.77 8.18 -0.89
CA TYR A 30 -8.41 7.96 -2.19
C TYR A 30 -9.18 6.64 -2.24
N ILE A 31 -8.58 5.56 -1.76
CA ILE A 31 -9.23 4.24 -1.70
C ILE A 31 -10.49 4.30 -0.84
N ALA A 32 -10.42 4.94 0.34
CA ALA A 32 -11.56 5.08 1.23
C ALA A 32 -12.72 5.86 0.58
N LYS A 33 -12.39 6.84 -0.28
CA LYS A 33 -13.37 7.66 -0.99
C LYS A 33 -14.01 6.94 -2.18
N GLU A 34 -13.21 6.28 -3.02
CA GLU A 34 -13.66 5.74 -4.31
C GLU A 34 -14.06 4.26 -4.24
N LEU A 35 -13.47 3.51 -3.31
CA LEU A 35 -13.65 2.06 -3.17
C LEU A 35 -14.00 1.67 -1.72
N PRO A 36 -15.09 2.20 -1.13
CA PRO A 36 -15.43 2.00 0.28
C PRO A 36 -15.74 0.55 0.66
N LYS A 37 -15.99 -0.33 -0.32
CA LYS A 37 -16.23 -1.77 -0.12
C LYS A 37 -14.97 -2.63 -0.29
N ALA A 38 -13.84 -2.05 -0.72
CA ALA A 38 -12.61 -2.80 -0.89
C ALA A 38 -11.97 -3.10 0.47
N VAL A 39 -11.51 -4.33 0.65
CA VAL A 39 -10.73 -4.72 1.82
C VAL A 39 -9.29 -4.29 1.59
N VAL A 40 -8.74 -3.50 2.51
CA VAL A 40 -7.36 -3.00 2.40
C VAL A 40 -6.47 -3.70 3.41
N ASN A 41 -5.42 -4.36 2.91
CA ASN A 41 -4.36 -4.96 3.71
C ASN A 41 -3.09 -4.10 3.63
N ILE A 42 -2.73 -3.43 4.72
CA ILE A 42 -1.53 -2.59 4.80
C ILE A 42 -0.35 -3.46 5.23
N MET A 43 0.71 -3.47 4.41
CA MET A 43 1.84 -4.38 4.57
C MET A 43 3.15 -3.61 4.74
N GLY A 44 3.73 -3.64 5.94
CA GLY A 44 5.10 -3.15 6.22
C GLY A 44 6.21 -4.11 5.76
N GLN A 45 5.95 -4.93 4.73
CA GLN A 45 6.80 -6.05 4.34
C GLN A 45 7.84 -5.70 3.27
N TYR A 46 8.09 -4.40 3.05
CA TYR A 46 9.09 -3.96 2.10
C TYR A 46 10.48 -4.51 2.48
N ARG A 47 11.15 -5.15 1.53
CA ARG A 47 12.50 -5.70 1.67
C ARG A 47 13.41 -4.98 0.68
N PRO A 48 14.44 -4.25 1.15
CA PRO A 48 15.47 -3.72 0.26
C PRO A 48 16.13 -4.87 -0.50
N GLN A 49 16.05 -4.84 -1.82
CA GLN A 49 16.65 -5.81 -2.73
C GLN A 49 17.28 -5.09 -3.93
N TYR A 50 18.05 -5.81 -4.74
CA TYR A 50 18.69 -5.28 -5.94
C TYR A 50 19.53 -4.00 -5.66
N ARG A 51 19.31 -2.93 -6.42
CA ARG A 51 20.02 -1.65 -6.31
C ARG A 51 19.55 -0.77 -5.15
N SER A 52 18.68 -1.25 -4.26
CA SER A 52 18.24 -0.47 -3.09
C SER A 52 19.41 0.04 -2.24
N SER A 53 20.54 -0.66 -2.20
CA SER A 53 21.77 -0.20 -1.53
C SER A 53 22.32 1.13 -2.04
N LEU A 54 21.98 1.53 -3.27
CA LEU A 54 22.35 2.83 -3.85
C LEU A 54 21.46 3.98 -3.38
N TYR A 55 20.31 3.67 -2.77
CA TYR A 55 19.25 4.64 -2.41
C TYR A 55 18.96 4.56 -0.91
N LYS A 56 19.59 5.42 -0.11
CA LYS A 56 19.52 5.39 1.36
C LYS A 56 18.09 5.47 1.90
N GLU A 57 17.23 6.20 1.21
CA GLU A 57 15.82 6.43 1.55
C GLU A 57 15.00 5.13 1.58
N ILE A 58 15.30 4.19 0.67
CA ILE A 58 14.62 2.90 0.55
C ILE A 58 15.50 1.72 0.97
N ASN A 59 16.79 1.93 1.28
CA ASN A 59 17.69 0.87 1.77
C ASN A 59 17.43 0.48 3.24
N ARG A 60 16.17 0.38 3.65
CA ARG A 60 15.77 0.03 5.02
C ARG A 60 14.39 -0.60 5.04
N ARG A 61 13.99 -1.16 6.17
CA ARG A 61 12.60 -1.57 6.38
C ARG A 61 11.75 -0.37 6.84
N PRO A 62 10.44 -0.37 6.58
CA PRO A 62 9.52 0.58 7.20
C PRO A 62 9.57 0.42 8.73
N THR A 63 9.57 1.52 9.47
CA THR A 63 9.52 1.60 10.94
C THR A 63 8.41 2.54 11.35
#